data_AF-A0A1Y4CSG0-F1
#
_entry.id   AF-A0A1Y4CSG0-F1
#
_cell.length_a   1.000
_cell.length_b   1.000
_cell.length_c   1.000
_cell.angle_alpha   90.00
_cell.angle_beta   90.00
_cell.angle_gamma   90.00
#
_symmetry.space_group_name_H-M   'P 1'
#
loop_
_entity.id
_entity.type
_entity.pdbx_description
1 polymer ?
#
loop_
_entity_poly.entity_id
_entity_poly.type
_entity_poly.pdbx_seq_one_letter_code
_entity_poly.pdbx_strand_id
1 'polypeptide(L)'
;MLSGLAVPPAYYALRRREMKRIFLLLAALAFCLAVTVQTSNAAPQAKDSSVDPVHEIGKRMKDPIVLKSSVSPLLNVTFNHNTHRSVPCRTCHHEEGSTGYYVSCSECHQNTEPRSEDVDSTFQAFHAKGSDRSCYGCHTKMAEARPADFPHFTNCRPCHMSEEARAAARAEARK
;
A
#
# COMPACT_ATOMS: atom_id res chain seq x y z
N MET A 1 -52.66 -67.33 -20.58
CA MET A 1 -51.89 -67.76 -19.39
C MET A 1 -50.41 -67.51 -19.69
N LEU A 2 -49.83 -66.42 -19.18
CA LEU A 2 -48.40 -66.11 -19.31
C LEU A 2 -47.79 -66.27 -17.91
N SER A 3 -46.98 -67.32 -17.76
CA SER A 3 -46.32 -67.72 -16.53
C SER A 3 -45.26 -66.69 -16.11
N GLY A 4 -45.44 -66.08 -14.94
CA GLY A 4 -44.41 -65.25 -14.31
C GLY A 4 -43.34 -66.13 -13.64
N LEU A 5 -42.12 -66.09 -14.17
CA LEU A 5 -40.95 -66.69 -13.52
C LEU A 5 -40.61 -65.88 -12.27
N ALA A 6 -40.81 -66.47 -11.10
CA ALA A 6 -40.39 -65.91 -9.82
C ALA A 6 -38.84 -65.95 -9.72
N VAL A 7 -38.22 -64.77 -9.65
CA VAL A 7 -36.77 -64.64 -9.48
C VAL A 7 -36.41 -64.92 -8.00
N PRO A 8 -35.47 -65.83 -7.71
CA PRO A 8 -35.17 -66.24 -6.34
C PRO A 8 -34.52 -65.10 -5.53
N PRO A 9 -34.81 -65.00 -4.22
CA PRO A 9 -34.36 -63.89 -3.36
C PRO A 9 -32.82 -63.77 -3.24
N ALA A 10 -32.08 -64.86 -3.49
CA ALA A 10 -30.61 -64.86 -3.54
C ALA A 10 -30.05 -63.96 -4.66
N TYR A 11 -30.78 -63.80 -5.77
CA TYR A 11 -30.40 -62.93 -6.89
C TYR A 11 -30.36 -61.45 -6.46
N TYR A 12 -31.34 -61.01 -5.66
CA TYR A 12 -31.39 -59.63 -5.16
C TYR A 12 -30.28 -59.32 -4.16
N ALA A 13 -29.89 -60.29 -3.33
CA ALA A 13 -28.82 -60.12 -2.34
C ALA A 13 -27.43 -60.02 -3.00
N LEU A 14 -27.14 -60.87 -3.99
CA LEU A 14 -25.90 -60.82 -4.77
C LEU A 14 -25.82 -59.52 -5.58
N ARG A 15 -26.91 -59.12 -6.25
CA ARG A 15 -26.98 -57.84 -6.99
C ARG A 15 -26.77 -56.64 -6.07
N ARG A 16 -27.33 -56.65 -4.86
CA ARG A 16 -27.13 -55.56 -3.87
C ARG A 16 -25.68 -55.51 -3.35
N ARG A 17 -24.99 -56.65 -3.20
CA ARG A 17 -23.59 -56.71 -2.78
C ARG A 17 -22.65 -56.23 -3.88
N GLU A 18 -22.90 -56.61 -5.13
CA GLU A 18 -22.14 -56.16 -6.29
C GLU A 18 -22.37 -54.67 -6.58
N MET A 19 -23.61 -54.17 -6.47
CA MET A 19 -23.90 -52.73 -6.61
C MET A 19 -23.23 -51.89 -5.52
N LYS A 20 -23.11 -52.40 -4.28
CA LYS A 20 -22.37 -51.72 -3.20
C LYS A 20 -20.87 -51.68 -3.46
N ARG A 21 -20.29 -52.76 -4.00
CA ARG A 21 -18.86 -52.81 -4.38
C ARG A 21 -18.57 -51.85 -5.52
N ILE A 22 -19.41 -51.83 -6.55
CA ILE A 22 -19.32 -50.88 -7.66
C ILE A 22 -19.45 -49.44 -7.16
N PHE A 23 -20.41 -49.15 -6.29
CA PHE A 23 -20.60 -47.82 -5.73
C PHE A 23 -19.41 -47.37 -4.87
N LEU A 24 -18.82 -48.25 -4.06
CA LEU A 24 -17.63 -47.95 -3.27
C LEU A 24 -16.38 -47.75 -4.14
N LEU A 25 -16.21 -48.52 -5.22
CA LEU A 25 -15.10 -48.37 -6.16
C LEU A 25 -15.22 -47.05 -6.96
N LEU A 26 -16.43 -46.68 -7.40
CA LEU A 26 -16.67 -45.41 -8.10
C LEU A 26 -16.46 -44.20 -7.18
N ALA A 27 -16.88 -44.28 -5.92
CA ALA A 27 -16.63 -43.25 -4.93
C ALA A 27 -15.13 -43.10 -4.60
N ALA A 28 -14.39 -44.20 -4.50
CA ALA A 28 -12.94 -44.18 -4.30
C ALA A 28 -12.19 -43.58 -5.51
N LEU A 29 -12.61 -43.90 -6.74
CA LEU A 29 -12.02 -43.33 -7.97
C LEU A 29 -12.30 -41.83 -8.08
N ALA A 30 -13.51 -41.37 -7.73
CA ALA A 30 -13.85 -39.95 -7.69
C ALA A 30 -13.05 -39.18 -6.63
N PHE A 31 -12.77 -39.80 -5.48
CA PHE A 31 -11.93 -39.21 -4.44
C PHE A 31 -10.46 -39.09 -4.89
N CYS A 32 -9.93 -40.10 -5.59
CA CYS A 32 -8.58 -40.04 -6.15
C CYS A 32 -8.42 -38.93 -7.21
N LEU A 33 -9.44 -38.73 -8.08
CA LEU A 33 -9.44 -37.65 -9.07
C LEU A 33 -9.52 -36.26 -8.43
N ALA A 34 -10.29 -36.08 -7.36
CA ALA A 34 -10.38 -34.81 -6.66
C ALA A 34 -9.05 -34.40 -5.98
N VAL A 35 -8.33 -35.36 -5.39
CA VAL A 35 -7.03 -35.11 -4.74
C VAL A 35 -5.97 -34.67 -5.76
N THR A 36 -6.00 -35.16 -7.00
CA THR A 36 -5.05 -34.72 -8.04
C THR A 36 -5.30 -33.30 -8.58
N VAL A 37 -6.52 -32.77 -8.45
CA VAL A 37 -6.85 -31.41 -8.93
C VAL A 37 -6.45 -30.32 -7.92
N GLN A 38 -6.40 -30.64 -6.62
CA GLN A 38 -6.01 -29.66 -5.59
C GLN A 38 -4.50 -29.32 -5.60
N THR A 39 -3.61 -30.16 -6.16
CA THR A 39 -2.16 -29.92 -6.08
C THR A 39 -1.60 -29.09 -7.24
N SER A 40 -2.39 -28.77 -8.27
CA SER A 40 -1.90 -28.02 -9.44
C SER A 40 -2.05 -26.51 -9.35
N ASN A 41 -2.80 -26.00 -8.36
CA ASN A 41 -3.03 -24.55 -8.16
C ASN A 41 -2.35 -23.98 -6.90
N ALA A 42 -1.51 -24.76 -6.22
CA ALA A 42 -0.61 -24.22 -5.21
C ALA A 42 0.63 -23.66 -5.92
N ALA A 43 0.53 -22.42 -6.39
CA ALA A 43 1.72 -21.63 -6.68
C ALA A 43 2.62 -21.68 -5.43
N PRO A 44 3.93 -21.94 -5.55
CA PRO A 44 4.83 -21.88 -4.42
C PRO A 44 4.76 -20.47 -3.84
N GLN A 45 4.13 -20.32 -2.67
CA GLN A 45 4.28 -19.14 -1.85
C GLN A 45 5.76 -19.07 -1.51
N ALA A 46 6.48 -18.21 -2.22
CA ALA A 46 7.82 -17.84 -1.86
C ALA A 46 7.77 -17.37 -0.40
N LYS A 47 8.38 -18.15 0.48
CA LYS A 47 8.80 -17.72 1.81
C LYS A 47 9.84 -16.62 1.60
N ASP A 48 9.33 -15.42 1.37
CA ASP A 48 10.06 -14.18 1.43
C ASP A 48 10.58 -14.02 2.87
N SER A 49 11.88 -13.81 2.95
CA SER A 49 12.66 -13.70 4.15
C SER A 49 12.35 -12.40 4.91
N SER A 50 11.52 -12.51 5.95
CA SER A 50 11.77 -11.89 7.26
C SER A 50 12.31 -10.45 7.27
N VAL A 51 11.66 -9.52 6.59
CA VAL A 51 11.71 -8.11 6.99
C VAL A 51 10.36 -7.80 7.61
N ASP A 52 10.31 -7.63 8.94
CA ASP A 52 9.10 -7.17 9.61
C ASP A 52 8.64 -5.86 8.95
N PRO A 53 7.49 -5.82 8.25
CA PRO A 53 7.07 -4.65 7.48
C PRO A 53 6.96 -3.41 8.37
N VAL A 54 6.63 -3.61 9.64
CA VAL A 54 6.55 -2.56 10.66
C VAL A 54 7.93 -1.97 10.97
N HIS A 55 8.98 -2.77 11.03
CA HIS A 55 10.34 -2.30 11.27
C HIS A 55 10.87 -1.50 10.07
N GLU A 56 10.58 -1.94 8.85
CA GLU A 56 11.00 -1.24 7.64
C GLU A 56 10.26 0.09 7.46
N ILE A 57 8.94 0.13 7.67
CA ILE A 57 8.16 1.38 7.68
C ILE A 57 8.70 2.32 8.76
N GLY A 58 8.97 1.79 9.96
CA GLY A 58 9.59 2.54 11.05
C GLY A 58 10.95 3.14 10.69
N LYS A 59 11.78 2.41 9.94
CA LYS A 59 13.07 2.89 9.44
C LYS A 59 12.90 3.98 8.37
N ARG A 60 11.98 3.79 7.42
CA ARG A 60 11.66 4.76 6.37
C ARG A 60 11.08 6.08 6.91
N MET A 61 10.42 6.05 8.07
CA MET A 61 9.99 7.28 8.76
C MET A 61 11.15 8.02 9.43
N LYS A 62 12.20 7.34 9.88
CA LYS A 62 13.32 7.99 10.59
C LYS A 62 14.22 8.80 9.68
N ASP A 63 14.42 8.34 8.45
CA ASP A 63 15.32 8.99 7.50
C ASP A 63 14.61 10.14 6.76
N PRO A 64 15.23 11.34 6.68
CA PRO A 64 14.70 12.42 5.85
C PRO A 64 14.66 12.02 4.38
N ILE A 65 13.56 12.34 3.70
CA ILE A 65 13.38 12.09 2.26
C ILE A 65 13.61 13.38 1.46
N VAL A 66 13.92 13.25 0.17
CA VAL A 66 14.13 14.38 -0.73
C VAL A 66 12.98 14.45 -1.73
N LEU A 67 12.20 15.52 -1.65
CA LEU A 67 11.20 15.88 -2.64
C LEU A 67 11.93 16.64 -3.76
N LYS A 68 12.03 16.01 -4.93
CA LYS A 68 12.73 16.59 -6.08
C LYS A 68 11.81 17.58 -6.81
N SER A 69 12.35 18.73 -7.18
CA SER A 69 11.68 19.68 -8.07
C SER A 69 11.92 19.29 -9.52
N SER A 70 10.91 19.49 -10.38
CA SER A 70 11.03 19.41 -11.84
C SER A 70 11.79 20.58 -12.45
N VAL A 71 11.92 21.71 -11.72
CA VAL A 71 12.48 22.96 -12.24
C VAL A 71 13.98 23.05 -12.01
N SER A 72 14.43 22.80 -10.78
CA SER A 72 15.84 22.94 -10.41
C SER A 72 16.19 22.16 -9.15
N PRO A 73 17.38 21.54 -9.06
CA PRO A 73 17.88 20.91 -7.84
C PRO A 73 17.97 21.86 -6.64
N LEU A 74 18.09 23.17 -6.88
CA LEU A 74 18.08 24.20 -5.83
C LEU A 74 16.74 24.30 -5.10
N LEU A 75 15.66 23.84 -5.74
CA LEU A 75 14.32 23.82 -5.18
C LEU A 75 13.95 22.49 -4.52
N ASN A 76 14.86 21.50 -4.49
CA ASN A 76 14.58 20.25 -3.78
C ASN A 76 14.41 20.51 -2.28
N VAL A 77 13.34 19.96 -1.71
CA VAL A 77 12.99 20.08 -0.29
C VAL A 77 13.35 18.79 0.43
N THR A 78 14.01 18.89 1.57
CA THR A 78 14.21 17.73 2.45
C THR A 78 13.06 17.67 3.45
N PHE A 79 12.30 16.58 3.44
CA PHE A 79 11.18 16.35 4.34
C PHE A 79 11.57 15.37 5.44
N ASN A 80 11.19 15.68 6.68
CA ASN A 80 11.53 14.88 7.86
C ASN A 80 10.26 14.49 8.62
N HIS A 81 9.93 13.21 8.70
CA HIS A 81 8.73 12.77 9.44
C HIS A 81 8.86 13.00 10.95
N ASN A 82 10.08 12.99 11.52
CA ASN A 82 10.27 13.16 12.97
C ASN A 82 9.79 14.54 13.46
N THR A 83 9.92 15.58 12.62
CA THR A 83 9.41 16.93 12.93
C THR A 83 7.90 17.06 12.69
N HIS A 84 7.28 16.08 12.04
CA HIS A 84 5.84 16.03 11.74
C HIS A 84 5.13 14.90 12.48
N ARG A 85 5.78 14.26 13.46
CA ARG A 85 5.25 13.08 14.19
C ARG A 85 3.92 13.32 14.91
N SER A 86 3.60 14.58 15.21
CA SER A 86 2.33 14.99 15.84
C SER A 86 1.21 15.23 14.82
N VAL A 87 1.52 15.20 13.52
CA VAL A 87 0.54 15.34 12.44
C VAL A 87 0.03 13.94 12.08
N PRO A 88 -1.29 13.70 12.04
CA PRO A 88 -1.83 12.40 11.64
C PRO A 88 -1.35 12.04 10.23
N CYS A 89 -0.89 10.81 10.01
CA CYS A 89 -0.29 10.38 8.73
C CYS A 89 -1.21 10.67 7.53
N ARG A 90 -2.52 10.45 7.71
CA ARG A 90 -3.55 10.66 6.68
C ARG A 90 -3.86 12.12 6.36
N THR A 91 -3.23 13.06 7.06
CA THR A 91 -3.27 14.48 6.66
C THR A 91 -2.53 14.66 5.33
N CYS A 92 -1.36 14.04 5.19
CA CYS A 92 -0.56 14.07 3.97
C CYS A 92 -0.86 12.87 3.07
N HIS A 93 -0.92 11.66 3.63
CA HIS A 93 -1.31 10.43 2.94
C HIS A 93 -2.84 10.30 2.88
N HIS A 94 -3.47 11.23 2.18
CA HIS A 94 -4.92 11.47 2.26
C HIS A 94 -5.75 10.55 1.37
N GLU A 95 -5.12 9.75 0.52
CA GLU A 95 -5.78 8.87 -0.44
C GLU A 95 -4.97 7.58 -0.63
N GLU A 96 -5.64 6.51 -1.04
CA GLU A 96 -5.03 5.21 -1.30
C GLU A 96 -4.50 5.15 -2.72
N GLY A 97 -3.23 4.75 -2.87
CA GLY A 97 -2.61 4.49 -4.17
C GLY A 97 -2.51 3.00 -4.47
N SER A 98 -1.67 2.67 -5.44
CA SER A 98 -1.44 1.32 -5.96
C SER A 98 -1.02 0.28 -4.91
N THR A 99 -0.34 0.71 -3.85
CA THR A 99 0.20 -0.17 -2.80
C THR A 99 -0.33 0.18 -1.40
N GLY A 100 -1.44 0.92 -1.33
CA GLY A 100 -2.05 1.39 -0.08
C GLY A 100 -1.90 2.91 0.11
N TYR A 101 -2.13 3.39 1.33
CA TYR A 101 -2.14 4.83 1.64
C TYR A 101 -0.76 5.52 1.57
N TYR A 102 0.33 4.76 1.70
CA TYR A 102 1.67 5.32 1.88
C TYR A 102 2.50 5.33 0.59
N VAL A 103 1.88 5.80 -0.49
CA VAL A 103 2.54 6.02 -1.80
C VAL A 103 3.21 7.38 -1.90
N SER A 104 4.05 7.55 -2.93
CA SER A 104 4.63 8.87 -3.26
C SER A 104 3.54 9.83 -3.73
N CYS A 105 3.66 11.11 -3.36
CA CYS A 105 2.78 12.17 -3.87
C CYS A 105 2.74 12.19 -5.41
N SER A 106 3.88 11.90 -6.04
CA SER A 106 4.03 11.89 -7.50
C SER A 106 3.29 10.75 -8.21
N GLU A 107 2.73 9.79 -7.47
CA GLU A 107 1.88 8.76 -8.07
C GLU A 107 0.56 9.37 -8.56
N CYS A 108 -0.02 10.28 -7.78
CA CYS A 108 -1.29 10.94 -8.10
C CYS A 108 -1.10 12.39 -8.59
N HIS A 109 -0.16 13.13 -8.01
CA HIS A 109 0.13 14.52 -8.39
C HIS A 109 1.24 14.56 -9.45
N GLN A 110 0.90 14.14 -10.66
CA GLN A 110 1.85 13.91 -11.76
C GLN A 110 2.16 15.17 -12.58
N ASN A 111 1.30 16.18 -12.51
CA ASN A 111 1.51 17.41 -13.25
C ASN A 111 2.59 18.27 -12.58
N THR A 112 3.79 18.19 -13.15
CA THR A 112 4.98 18.87 -12.64
C THR A 112 5.20 20.26 -13.24
N GLU A 113 4.24 20.78 -14.00
CA GLU A 113 4.31 22.12 -14.58
C GLU A 113 4.40 23.17 -13.46
N PRO A 114 5.38 24.10 -13.53
CA PRO A 114 5.58 25.07 -12.47
C PRO A 114 4.35 25.96 -12.28
N ARG A 115 3.81 26.00 -11.06
CA ARG A 115 2.63 26.81 -10.71
C ARG A 115 1.35 26.44 -11.47
N SER A 116 1.24 25.23 -12.02
CA SER A 116 -0.04 24.75 -12.53
C SER A 116 -1.09 24.79 -11.42
N GLU A 117 -2.31 25.20 -11.77
CA GLU A 117 -3.49 25.20 -10.89
C GLU A 117 -4.34 23.94 -11.06
N ASP A 118 -3.90 22.98 -11.88
CA ASP A 118 -4.64 21.76 -12.17
C ASP A 118 -4.79 20.88 -10.92
N VAL A 119 -5.81 20.02 -10.93
CA VAL A 119 -6.15 19.15 -9.79
C VAL A 119 -5.05 18.15 -9.43
N ASP A 120 -4.26 17.71 -10.42
CA ASP A 120 -3.13 16.79 -10.28
C ASP A 120 -1.77 17.51 -10.17
N SER A 121 -1.78 18.83 -9.97
CA SER A 121 -0.58 19.66 -9.85
C SER A 121 0.25 19.28 -8.62
N THR A 122 1.50 18.90 -8.86
CA THR A 122 2.51 18.75 -7.80
C THR A 122 2.73 20.08 -7.08
N PHE A 123 2.63 21.21 -7.79
CA PHE A 123 2.81 22.52 -7.18
C PHE A 123 1.71 22.79 -6.16
N GLN A 124 0.44 22.57 -6.52
CA GLN A 124 -0.69 22.80 -5.60
C GLN A 124 -0.72 21.82 -4.44
N ALA A 125 -0.34 20.56 -4.67
CA ALA A 125 -0.19 19.57 -3.60
C ALA A 125 0.71 20.08 -2.47
N PHE A 126 1.76 20.85 -2.79
CA PHE A 126 2.70 21.39 -1.80
C PHE A 126 2.42 22.86 -1.40
N HIS A 127 1.84 23.69 -2.27
CA HIS A 127 1.79 25.14 -2.09
C HIS A 127 0.37 25.74 -1.95
N ALA A 128 -0.69 24.94 -2.04
CA ALA A 128 -2.06 25.46 -1.92
C ALA A 128 -2.33 26.08 -0.54
N LYS A 129 -2.36 27.42 -0.45
CA LYS A 129 -2.50 28.18 0.82
C LYS A 129 -3.76 27.82 1.61
N GLY A 130 -4.85 27.47 0.93
CA GLY A 130 -6.14 27.12 1.56
C GLY A 130 -6.23 25.70 2.11
N SER A 131 -5.19 24.87 1.94
CA SER A 131 -5.22 23.45 2.30
C SER A 131 -4.30 23.15 3.48
N ASP A 132 -4.83 22.45 4.49
CA ASP A 132 -4.02 21.89 5.60
C ASP A 132 -3.21 20.66 5.19
N ARG A 133 -3.42 20.16 3.97
CA ARG A 133 -2.64 19.05 3.40
C ARG A 133 -1.39 19.54 2.68
N SER A 134 -1.39 20.80 2.24
CA SER A 134 -0.23 21.39 1.58
C SER A 134 0.78 21.85 2.64
N CYS A 135 2.07 21.75 2.30
CA CYS A 135 3.14 22.20 3.17
C CYS A 135 2.97 23.69 3.50
N TYR A 136 2.76 24.51 2.46
CA TYR A 136 2.67 25.95 2.61
C TYR A 136 1.42 26.40 3.37
N GLY A 137 0.26 25.76 3.13
CA GLY A 137 -1.00 26.12 3.79
C GLY A 137 -0.95 25.84 5.29
N CYS A 138 -0.53 24.62 5.67
CA CYS A 138 -0.38 24.24 7.08
C CYS A 138 0.67 25.13 7.78
N HIS A 139 1.85 25.32 7.17
CA HIS A 139 2.90 26.17 7.74
C HIS A 139 2.47 27.63 7.88
N THR A 140 1.72 28.18 6.91
CA THR A 140 1.18 29.54 7.00
C THR A 140 0.23 29.66 8.19
N LYS A 141 -0.69 28.70 8.38
CA LYS A 141 -1.58 28.72 9.56
C LYS A 141 -0.81 28.59 10.87
N MET A 142 0.27 27.82 10.92
CA MET A 142 1.13 27.75 12.10
C MET A 142 1.80 29.09 12.41
N ALA A 143 2.29 29.80 11.37
CA ALA A 143 2.85 31.13 11.52
C ALA A 143 1.80 32.16 11.98
N GLU A 144 0.58 32.08 11.44
CA GLU A 144 -0.53 32.94 11.86
C GLU A 144 -0.94 32.69 13.32
N ALA A 145 -1.02 31.42 13.72
CA ALA A 145 -1.41 31.04 15.08
C ALA A 145 -0.30 31.29 16.12
N ARG A 146 0.97 31.13 15.73
CA ARG A 146 2.15 31.21 16.61
C ARG A 146 3.32 31.93 15.91
N PRO A 147 3.20 33.23 15.66
CA PRO A 147 4.18 33.98 14.86
C PRO A 147 5.57 34.07 15.50
N ALA A 148 5.65 34.03 16.84
CA ALA A 148 6.94 34.00 17.55
C ALA A 148 7.69 32.67 17.37
N ASP A 149 6.95 31.56 17.26
CA ASP A 149 7.53 30.21 17.14
C ASP A 149 7.86 29.86 15.68
N PHE A 150 7.08 30.37 14.72
CA PHE A 150 7.21 30.05 13.29
C PHE A 150 7.32 31.29 12.38
N PRO A 151 8.22 32.25 12.66
CA PRO A 151 8.29 33.54 11.95
C PRO A 151 8.67 33.42 10.47
N HIS A 152 9.13 32.25 10.03
CA HIS A 152 9.65 32.05 8.68
C HIS A 152 8.75 31.16 7.81
N PHE A 153 7.70 30.56 8.38
CA PHE A 153 6.86 29.57 7.70
C PHE A 153 5.97 30.14 6.58
N THR A 154 5.93 31.46 6.43
CA THR A 154 5.25 32.18 5.34
C THR A 154 6.14 32.41 4.11
N ASN A 155 7.41 31.99 4.16
CA ASN A 155 8.46 32.38 3.22
C ASN A 155 8.90 31.16 2.38
N CYS A 156 9.56 31.37 1.22
CA CYS A 156 10.03 30.25 0.38
C CYS A 156 11.27 29.53 0.95
N ARG A 157 12.16 30.28 1.62
CA ARG A 157 13.51 29.82 2.03
C ARG A 157 13.58 28.72 3.11
N PRO A 158 12.67 28.62 4.10
CA PRO A 158 12.73 27.56 5.10
C PRO A 158 12.62 26.16 4.50
N CYS A 159 11.93 26.02 3.36
CA CYS A 159 11.82 24.75 2.65
C CYS A 159 12.80 24.69 1.47
N HIS A 160 12.93 25.77 0.71
CA HIS A 160 13.89 25.88 -0.40
C HIS A 160 15.22 26.48 0.08
N MET A 161 15.95 25.67 0.85
CA MET A 161 17.24 26.02 1.42
C MET A 161 18.40 25.80 0.42
N SER A 162 19.52 26.52 0.62
CA SER A 162 20.75 26.28 -0.14
C SER A 162 21.30 24.87 0.11
N GLU A 163 22.22 24.41 -0.73
CA GLU A 163 22.84 23.09 -0.55
C GLU A 163 23.60 22.99 0.78
N GLU A 164 24.32 24.04 1.16
CA GLU A 164 25.04 24.11 2.43
C GLU A 164 24.08 24.02 3.62
N ALA A 165 22.96 24.77 3.56
CA ALA A 165 21.92 24.72 4.59
C ALA A 165 21.24 23.34 4.67
N ARG A 166 21.00 22.69 3.52
CA ARG A 166 20.47 21.31 3.48
C ARG A 166 21.47 20.30 4.05
N ALA A 167 22.76 20.45 3.77
CA ALA A 167 23.81 19.59 4.30
C ALA A 167 23.92 19.72 5.83
N ALA A 168 23.88 20.96 6.35
CA ALA A 168 23.87 21.23 7.78
C ALA A 168 22.65 20.61 8.49
N ALA A 169 21.44 20.78 7.93
CA ALA A 169 20.22 20.21 8.49
C ALA A 169 20.24 18.66 8.53
N ARG A 170 20.79 18.01 7.50
CA ARG A 170 20.97 16.55 7.48
C ARG A 170 21.99 16.05 8.49
N ALA A 171 23.07 16.82 8.71
CA ALA A 171 24.08 16.47 9.70
C ALA A 171 23.53 16.56 11.13
N GLU A 172 22.69 17.56 11.41
CA GLU A 172 22.04 17.71 12.72
C GLU A 172 21.01 16.59 12.98
N ALA A 173 20.21 16.23 11.98
CA ALA A 173 19.19 15.17 12.11
C ALA A 173 19.76 13.75 12.35
N ARG A 174 21.09 13.57 12.24
CA ARG A 174 21.79 12.30 12.49
C ARG A 174 22.42 12.20 13.88
N LYS A 175 22.43 13.29 14.66
CA LYS A 175 22.87 13.30 16.06
C LYS A 175 21.75 12.85 16.98
#